data_AF-A0A2I1CCU4-F1
#
_entry.id   AF-A0A2I1CCU4-F1
#
_cell.length_a   1.000
_cell.length_b   1.000
_cell.length_c   1.000
_cell.angle_alpha   90.00
_cell.angle_beta   90.00
_cell.angle_gamma   90.00
#
_symmetry.space_group_name_H-M   'P 1'
#
loop_
_entity.id
_entity.type
_entity.pdbx_description
1 polymer ?
#
loop_
_entity_poly.entity_id
_entity_poly.type
_entity_poly.pdbx_seq_one_letter_code
_entity_poly.pdbx_strand_id
1 'polypeptide(L)'
;MCDTSSMLICSVTSPLSSDKSDVSQILSTSSTAMPMWGCDFENCTKPSVRTYGQCIICDRHLCAKHLGSQYHKCPTWEDAELYDAIAQKAEQKEITKLLSKINIPALLTRASHLRNGIPCSLPQSLQYDHAKRTSVMGGMNYHIEIQFEDGVSWLARIRRFNAMSPPPDLRRYIMRSEVATLQFLSKTNVPSPRVFDYSFETASAIGVEYILMEKLPGKSLQWSLTTPEQRKKIISQLADIYIKLKAFPFDFMGSLDQPGTDHVGPSARESLTDYVDSQMHPLGPFTSRKEYIISSIQLTLDLIIRGEAYADRAIDAFLIHCFLLDAVSRIPPAEAKTNQFYLKHADDKGDHILVDDDYNITGVIDWEWDIQMQKLQLSILRLCFSLLLISMMGSTTPGGMNWYQRNPLRIKVILISPKL
;
A
#
# COMPACT_ATOMS: atom_id res chain seq x y z
N MET A 1 -58.06 15.01 42.08
CA MET A 1 -57.21 16.16 42.47
C MET A 1 -55.82 15.81 41.98
N CYS A 2 -55.51 16.07 40.70
CA CYS A 2 -54.74 17.23 40.20
C CYS A 2 -53.36 17.33 40.90
N ASP A 3 -52.23 17.44 40.22
CA ASP A 3 -52.03 18.38 39.11
C ASP A 3 -50.84 18.03 38.20
N THR A 4 -50.97 18.46 36.95
CA THR A 4 -49.96 18.48 35.89
C THR A 4 -49.45 19.92 35.73
N SER A 5 -48.14 20.17 35.77
CA SER A 5 -47.45 21.25 35.00
C SER A 5 -45.98 21.42 35.41
N SER A 6 -45.07 21.31 34.44
CA SER A 6 -44.08 22.35 34.06
C SER A 6 -42.95 21.76 33.20
N MET A 7 -43.17 21.72 31.88
CA MET A 7 -42.10 21.73 30.89
C MET A 7 -41.61 23.17 30.72
N LEU A 8 -40.32 23.43 30.92
CA LEU A 8 -39.69 24.66 30.41
C LEU A 8 -39.19 24.40 28.99
N ILE A 9 -39.89 24.99 28.03
CA ILE A 9 -39.48 25.11 26.63
C ILE A 9 -38.63 26.38 26.54
N CYS A 10 -37.34 26.25 26.24
CA CYS A 10 -36.51 27.38 25.84
C CYS A 10 -36.55 27.46 24.31
N SER A 11 -37.40 28.34 23.80
CA SER A 11 -37.54 28.66 22.39
C SER A 11 -36.42 29.60 21.94
N VAL A 12 -35.55 29.12 21.05
CA VAL A 12 -34.72 29.99 20.20
C VAL A 12 -35.32 29.95 18.80
N THR A 13 -36.13 30.97 18.50
CA THR A 13 -36.60 31.29 17.15
C THR A 13 -35.53 32.09 16.41
N SER A 14 -35.12 31.63 15.23
CA SER A 14 -34.55 32.47 14.17
C SER A 14 -34.87 31.85 12.81
N PRO A 15 -35.08 32.67 11.77
CA PRO A 15 -36.05 32.39 10.72
C PRO A 15 -35.51 31.45 9.64
N LEU A 16 -36.36 30.52 9.22
CA LEU A 16 -36.28 29.87 7.91
C LEU A 16 -36.45 30.94 6.83
N SER A 17 -35.35 31.39 6.23
CA SER A 17 -35.38 31.97 4.88
C SER A 17 -35.09 30.85 3.88
N SER A 18 -36.09 30.58 3.05
CA SER A 18 -35.96 29.78 1.84
C SER A 18 -35.04 30.48 0.84
N ASP A 19 -33.77 30.08 0.78
CA ASP A 19 -32.94 30.35 -0.38
C ASP A 19 -32.11 29.10 -0.72
N LYS A 20 -32.47 28.45 -1.83
CA LYS A 20 -31.76 27.29 -2.40
C LYS A 20 -30.67 27.79 -3.36
N SER A 21 -29.78 28.63 -2.86
CA SER A 21 -28.61 29.08 -3.63
C SER A 21 -27.33 28.89 -2.82
N ASP A 22 -26.44 28.08 -3.41
CA ASP A 22 -25.00 28.07 -3.22
C ASP A 22 -24.38 27.52 -1.92
N VAL A 23 -24.52 26.20 -1.74
CA VAL A 23 -23.41 25.37 -1.18
C VAL A 23 -22.13 25.47 -2.03
N SER A 24 -22.25 25.97 -3.28
CA SER A 24 -21.12 26.24 -4.17
C SER A 24 -20.22 27.39 -3.72
N GLN A 25 -20.72 28.33 -2.89
CA GLN A 25 -19.94 29.50 -2.48
C GLN A 25 -19.00 29.26 -1.29
N ILE A 26 -19.29 28.26 -0.45
CA ILE A 26 -18.34 27.79 0.60
C ILE A 26 -17.14 27.07 -0.04
N LEU A 27 -17.27 26.60 -1.29
CA LEU A 27 -16.23 25.95 -2.08
C LEU A 27 -15.38 26.93 -2.91
N SER A 28 -15.59 28.25 -2.79
CA SER A 28 -15.02 29.24 -3.73
C SER A 28 -13.66 29.83 -3.34
N THR A 29 -13.04 29.40 -2.24
CA THR A 29 -11.61 29.68 -1.98
C THR A 29 -10.78 28.43 -2.27
N SER A 30 -10.90 27.88 -3.48
CA SER A 30 -10.02 26.81 -3.94
C SER A 30 -8.66 27.42 -4.28
N SER A 31 -7.75 27.34 -3.30
CA SER A 31 -6.33 27.16 -3.56
C SER A 31 -6.13 26.27 -4.80
N THR A 32 -5.19 26.67 -5.64
CA THR A 32 -4.71 25.99 -6.84
C THR A 32 -3.98 24.68 -6.52
N ALA A 33 -4.52 23.85 -5.63
CA ALA A 33 -3.93 22.58 -5.27
C ALA A 33 -4.01 21.63 -6.47
N MET A 34 -2.86 21.43 -7.14
CA MET A 34 -2.74 20.42 -8.16
C MET A 34 -2.82 19.02 -7.52
N PRO A 35 -3.69 18.13 -8.00
CA PRO A 35 -3.86 16.81 -7.41
C PRO A 35 -2.67 15.91 -7.70
N MET A 36 -2.61 14.76 -7.00
CA MET A 36 -1.58 13.74 -7.27
C MET A 36 -1.61 13.29 -8.74
N TRP A 37 -2.83 13.15 -9.29
CA TRP A 37 -3.05 12.86 -10.69
C TRP A 37 -4.19 13.72 -11.23
N GLY A 38 -3.97 14.36 -12.38
CA GLY A 38 -5.04 14.96 -13.18
C GLY A 38 -5.81 13.90 -13.97
N CYS A 39 -6.99 14.24 -14.45
CA CYS A 39 -7.72 13.40 -15.39
C CYS A 39 -7.10 13.49 -16.79
N ASP A 40 -6.74 12.35 -17.40
CA ASP A 40 -6.13 12.26 -18.74
C ASP A 40 -7.13 12.46 -19.89
N PHE A 41 -8.35 12.92 -19.61
CA PHE A 41 -9.35 13.20 -20.64
C PHE A 41 -9.16 14.63 -21.15
N GLU A 42 -9.24 14.82 -22.48
CA GLU A 42 -8.97 16.11 -23.11
C GLU A 42 -9.79 17.25 -22.48
N ASN A 43 -9.11 18.36 -22.20
CA ASN A 43 -9.70 19.57 -21.59
C ASN A 43 -10.36 19.34 -20.20
N CYS A 44 -10.01 18.26 -19.49
CA CYS A 44 -10.48 18.04 -18.13
C CYS A 44 -9.48 18.57 -17.10
N THR A 45 -9.94 19.45 -16.21
CA THR A 45 -9.15 19.98 -15.09
C THR A 45 -9.43 19.29 -13.76
N LYS A 46 -10.30 18.27 -13.75
CA LYS A 46 -10.67 17.56 -12.53
C LYS A 46 -9.55 16.60 -12.10
N PRO A 47 -9.40 16.38 -10.78
CA PRO A 47 -8.53 15.33 -10.29
C PRO A 47 -8.98 13.94 -10.72
N SER A 48 -8.02 13.04 -10.92
CA SER A 48 -8.31 11.62 -11.01
C SER A 48 -8.67 11.06 -9.64
N VAL A 49 -9.60 10.09 -9.63
CA VAL A 49 -9.88 9.33 -8.41
C VAL A 49 -8.67 8.42 -8.14
N ARG A 50 -8.03 8.56 -6.98
CA ARG A 50 -6.90 7.70 -6.60
C ARG A 50 -7.36 6.25 -6.50
N THR A 51 -6.50 5.31 -6.91
CA THR A 51 -6.75 3.86 -6.98
C THR A 51 -7.85 3.44 -7.97
N TYR A 52 -9.05 4.01 -7.92
CA TYR A 52 -10.18 3.62 -8.78
C TYR A 52 -10.16 4.30 -10.16
N GLY A 53 -9.53 5.47 -10.26
CA GLY A 53 -9.35 6.21 -11.51
C GLY A 53 -8.24 5.66 -12.41
N GLN A 54 -7.42 4.74 -11.90
CA GLN A 54 -6.25 4.20 -12.59
C GLN A 54 -6.67 2.99 -13.45
N CYS A 55 -6.41 3.06 -14.76
CA CYS A 55 -6.71 1.97 -15.68
C CYS A 55 -5.44 1.45 -16.36
N ILE A 56 -5.02 0.22 -16.00
CA ILE A 56 -3.84 -0.44 -16.57
C ILE A 56 -3.99 -0.79 -18.06
N ILE A 57 -5.23 -0.92 -18.56
CA ILE A 57 -5.50 -1.31 -19.94
C ILE A 57 -5.19 -0.16 -20.90
N CYS A 58 -5.73 1.03 -20.60
CA CYS A 58 -5.48 2.22 -21.41
C CYS A 58 -4.34 3.10 -20.89
N ASP A 59 -3.76 2.75 -19.74
CA ASP A 59 -2.68 3.46 -19.07
C ASP A 59 -3.04 4.92 -18.77
N ARG A 60 -4.22 5.14 -18.18
CA ARG A 60 -4.79 6.47 -17.89
C ARG A 60 -5.29 6.62 -16.46
N HIS A 61 -5.30 7.86 -16.00
CA HIS A 61 -5.89 8.37 -14.77
C HIS A 61 -7.18 9.12 -15.09
N LEU A 62 -8.30 8.70 -14.50
CA LEU A 62 -9.63 9.23 -14.82
C LEU A 62 -10.31 9.83 -13.58
N CYS A 63 -11.03 10.93 -13.76
CA CYS A 63 -11.92 11.47 -12.74
C CYS A 63 -13.24 10.69 -12.70
N ALA A 64 -14.03 10.92 -11.65
CA ALA A 64 -15.32 10.23 -11.44
C ALA A 64 -16.26 10.29 -12.65
N LYS A 65 -16.32 11.43 -13.34
CA LYS A 65 -17.13 11.60 -14.55
C LYS A 65 -16.64 10.71 -15.69
N HIS A 66 -15.33 10.70 -15.94
CA HIS A 66 -14.74 10.00 -17.08
C HIS A 66 -14.50 8.52 -16.84
N LEU A 67 -14.71 8.03 -15.61
CA LEU A 67 -14.86 6.60 -15.31
C LEU A 67 -16.18 6.02 -15.83
N GLY A 68 -17.19 6.87 -16.09
CA GLY A 68 -18.48 6.41 -16.60
C GLY A 68 -18.35 5.71 -17.96
N SER A 69 -19.19 4.70 -18.18
CA SER A 69 -19.19 3.83 -19.39
C SER A 69 -19.35 4.59 -20.71
N GLN A 70 -19.84 5.83 -20.67
CA GLN A 70 -19.92 6.72 -21.83
C GLN A 70 -18.53 7.22 -22.32
N TYR A 71 -17.55 7.32 -21.42
CA TYR A 71 -16.21 7.84 -21.70
C TYR A 71 -15.14 6.75 -21.66
N HIS A 72 -15.23 5.84 -20.68
CA HIS A 72 -14.26 4.77 -20.50
C HIS A 72 -14.84 3.45 -21.00
N LYS A 73 -14.22 2.90 -22.04
CA LYS A 73 -14.67 1.69 -22.75
C LYS A 73 -13.81 0.46 -22.48
N CYS A 74 -12.78 0.56 -21.65
CA CYS A 74 -12.02 -0.63 -21.26
C CYS A 74 -12.95 -1.59 -20.51
N PRO A 75 -12.80 -2.90 -20.74
CA PRO A 75 -13.60 -3.89 -20.05
C PRO A 75 -13.38 -3.76 -18.54
N THR A 76 -14.42 -4.09 -17.80
CA THR A 76 -14.34 -4.24 -16.36
C THR A 76 -14.11 -5.72 -16.04
N TRP A 77 -13.54 -6.00 -14.87
CA TRP A 77 -13.24 -7.35 -14.40
C TRP A 77 -14.45 -8.29 -14.28
N GLU A 78 -15.67 -7.75 -14.23
CA GLU A 78 -16.88 -8.55 -14.18
C GLU A 78 -17.04 -9.43 -15.44
N ASP A 79 -16.44 -9.02 -16.57
CA ASP A 79 -16.24 -9.85 -17.75
C ASP A 79 -14.80 -10.36 -17.78
N ALA A 80 -14.52 -11.40 -16.98
CA ALA A 80 -13.17 -11.91 -16.76
C ALA A 80 -12.49 -12.38 -18.07
N GLU A 81 -13.23 -13.02 -18.98
CA GLU A 81 -12.67 -13.51 -20.24
C GLU A 81 -12.17 -12.35 -21.13
N LEU A 82 -12.98 -11.31 -21.29
CA LEU A 82 -12.61 -10.13 -22.08
C LEU A 82 -11.53 -9.30 -21.37
N TYR A 83 -11.68 -9.12 -20.04
CA TYR A 83 -10.76 -8.36 -19.23
C TYR A 83 -9.36 -8.97 -19.22
N ASP A 84 -9.24 -10.27 -18.91
CA ASP A 84 -7.96 -10.94 -18.74
C ASP A 84 -7.14 -10.91 -20.04
N ALA A 85 -7.78 -11.20 -21.18
CA ALA A 85 -7.10 -11.17 -22.48
C ALA A 85 -6.57 -9.78 -22.84
N ILE A 86 -7.30 -8.71 -22.50
CA ILE A 86 -6.89 -7.33 -22.80
C ILE A 86 -5.86 -6.84 -21.78
N ALA A 87 -6.04 -7.12 -20.50
CA ALA A 87 -5.09 -6.78 -19.44
C ALA A 87 -3.74 -7.47 -19.65
N GLN A 88 -3.74 -8.74 -20.09
CA GLN A 88 -2.52 -9.47 -20.43
C GLN A 88 -1.76 -8.80 -21.58
N LYS A 89 -2.44 -8.30 -22.61
CA LYS A 89 -1.80 -7.56 -23.71
C LYS A 89 -1.20 -6.23 -23.24
N ALA A 90 -1.91 -5.51 -22.37
CA ALA A 90 -1.41 -4.28 -21.77
C ALA A 90 -0.16 -4.53 -20.92
N GLU A 91 -0.18 -5.57 -20.08
CA GLU A 91 0.97 -6.00 -19.28
C GLU A 91 2.14 -6.44 -20.17
N GLN A 92 1.91 -7.24 -21.22
CA GLN A 92 2.95 -7.63 -22.16
C GLN A 92 3.64 -6.41 -22.77
N LYS A 93 2.86 -5.39 -23.17
CA LYS A 93 3.40 -4.13 -23.72
C LYS A 93 4.21 -3.36 -22.68
N GLU A 94 3.69 -3.23 -21.46
CA GLU A 94 4.38 -2.58 -20.33
C GLU A 94 5.72 -3.26 -20.04
N ILE A 95 5.70 -4.56 -19.80
CA ILE A 95 6.88 -5.33 -19.43
C ILE A 95 7.88 -5.37 -20.57
N THR A 96 7.47 -5.59 -21.82
CA THR A 96 8.39 -5.56 -22.96
C THR A 96 9.12 -4.21 -23.07
N LYS A 97 8.40 -3.09 -22.82
CA LYS A 97 8.99 -1.74 -22.78
C LYS A 97 9.92 -1.53 -21.58
N LEU A 98 9.63 -2.15 -20.44
CA LEU A 98 10.53 -2.11 -19.28
C LEU A 98 11.82 -2.89 -19.57
N LEU A 99 11.70 -4.14 -20.04
CA LEU A 99 12.84 -5.01 -20.29
C LEU A 99 13.78 -4.46 -21.36
N SER A 100 13.25 -3.76 -22.37
CA SER A 100 14.08 -3.13 -23.42
C SER A 100 14.94 -1.95 -22.94
N LYS A 101 14.63 -1.37 -21.76
CA LYS A 101 15.43 -0.27 -21.17
C LYS A 101 16.62 -0.78 -20.36
N ILE A 102 16.63 -2.06 -19.99
CA ILE A 102 17.60 -2.58 -19.04
C ILE A 102 18.89 -2.93 -19.79
N ASN A 103 19.99 -2.28 -19.39
CA ASN A 103 21.32 -2.63 -19.88
C ASN A 103 21.85 -3.85 -19.11
N ILE A 104 21.58 -5.05 -19.63
CA ILE A 104 21.97 -6.32 -19.01
C ILE A 104 23.48 -6.47 -18.85
N PRO A 105 24.33 -6.15 -19.85
CA PRO A 105 25.78 -6.16 -19.64
C PRO A 105 26.23 -5.29 -18.46
N ALA A 106 25.66 -4.09 -18.30
CA ALA A 106 25.99 -3.21 -17.18
C ALA A 106 25.52 -3.81 -15.83
N LEU A 107 24.33 -4.41 -15.79
CA LEU A 107 23.81 -5.09 -14.60
C LEU A 107 24.71 -6.24 -14.16
N LEU A 108 25.09 -7.13 -15.08
CA LEU A 108 25.97 -8.26 -14.79
C LEU A 108 27.39 -7.81 -14.40
N THR A 109 27.93 -6.79 -15.09
CA THR A 109 29.23 -6.20 -14.74
C THR A 109 29.22 -5.64 -13.33
N ARG A 110 28.16 -4.91 -12.96
CA ARG A 110 28.00 -4.34 -11.62
C ARG A 110 27.87 -5.44 -10.56
N ALA A 111 27.04 -6.45 -10.81
CA ALA A 111 26.84 -7.58 -9.89
C ALA A 111 28.14 -8.38 -9.68
N SER A 112 28.85 -8.69 -10.76
CA SER A 112 30.16 -9.36 -10.71
C SER A 112 31.18 -8.54 -9.93
N HIS A 113 31.28 -7.23 -10.19
CA HIS A 113 32.17 -6.34 -9.46
C HIS A 113 31.89 -6.34 -7.94
N LEU A 114 30.62 -6.25 -7.54
CA LEU A 114 30.21 -6.30 -6.13
C LEU A 114 30.46 -7.67 -5.48
N ARG A 115 30.62 -8.72 -6.29
CA ARG A 115 30.96 -10.07 -5.85
C ARG A 115 32.42 -10.42 -6.15
N ASN A 116 33.34 -9.46 -5.98
CA ASN A 116 34.79 -9.64 -6.12
C ASN A 116 35.22 -10.18 -7.50
N GLY A 117 34.49 -9.83 -8.56
CA GLY A 117 34.81 -10.24 -9.94
C GLY A 117 34.37 -11.66 -10.31
N ILE A 118 33.59 -12.34 -9.48
CA ILE A 118 33.02 -13.66 -9.84
C ILE A 118 32.07 -13.47 -11.04
N PRO A 119 32.24 -14.21 -12.15
CA PRO A 119 31.35 -14.09 -13.29
C PRO A 119 29.91 -14.48 -12.94
N CYS A 120 28.96 -13.86 -13.64
CA CYS A 120 27.55 -14.14 -13.47
C CYS A 120 26.79 -14.01 -14.78
N SER A 121 25.66 -14.71 -14.86
CA SER A 121 24.78 -14.72 -16.02
C SER A 121 23.32 -14.68 -15.59
N LEU A 122 22.44 -14.37 -16.54
CA LEU A 122 21.02 -14.62 -16.37
C LEU A 122 20.74 -16.09 -16.70
N PRO A 123 20.02 -16.84 -15.84
CA PRO A 123 19.71 -18.25 -16.13
C PRO A 123 18.74 -18.40 -17.32
N GLN A 124 18.02 -17.34 -17.67
CA GLN A 124 17.09 -17.30 -18.79
C GLN A 124 17.16 -15.96 -19.50
N SER A 125 16.82 -15.93 -20.79
CA SER A 125 16.72 -14.69 -21.55
C SER A 125 15.62 -13.80 -20.98
N LEU A 126 15.89 -12.50 -20.96
CA LEU A 126 14.95 -11.52 -20.42
C LEU A 126 13.88 -11.19 -21.47
N GLN A 127 12.81 -11.98 -21.47
CA GLN A 127 11.66 -11.81 -22.36
C GLN A 127 10.36 -11.95 -21.58
N TYR A 128 9.30 -11.27 -22.04
CA TYR A 128 7.98 -11.45 -21.46
C TYR A 128 7.50 -12.88 -21.71
N ASP A 129 7.21 -13.58 -20.62
CA ASP A 129 6.64 -14.92 -20.63
C ASP A 129 5.54 -14.98 -19.56
N HIS A 130 4.28 -15.01 -20.02
CA HIS A 130 3.13 -15.03 -19.13
C HIS A 130 3.13 -16.27 -18.23
N ALA A 131 3.66 -17.41 -18.68
CA ALA A 131 3.69 -18.63 -17.87
C ALA A 131 4.61 -18.50 -16.65
N LYS A 132 5.58 -17.59 -16.69
CA LYS A 132 6.52 -17.30 -15.60
C LYS A 132 6.16 -16.05 -14.80
N ARG A 133 5.06 -15.37 -15.15
CA ARG A 133 4.64 -14.12 -14.52
C ARG A 133 4.68 -14.18 -12.99
N THR A 134 4.16 -15.25 -12.39
CA THR A 134 4.10 -15.40 -10.93
C THR A 134 5.45 -15.65 -10.26
N SER A 135 6.48 -16.09 -11.00
CA SER A 135 7.83 -16.30 -10.45
C SER A 135 8.74 -15.10 -10.64
N VAL A 136 8.47 -14.23 -11.62
CA VAL A 136 9.30 -13.07 -11.95
C VAL A 136 8.66 -11.73 -11.58
N MET A 137 7.38 -11.69 -11.19
CA MET A 137 6.70 -10.45 -10.83
C MET A 137 5.97 -10.56 -9.48
N GLY A 138 6.05 -9.48 -8.70
CA GLY A 138 5.32 -9.31 -7.45
C GLY A 138 4.84 -7.86 -7.33
N GLY A 139 3.53 -7.64 -7.37
CA GLY A 139 2.93 -6.30 -7.37
C GLY A 139 3.53 -5.39 -8.45
N MET A 140 4.15 -4.28 -8.01
CA MET A 140 4.80 -3.28 -8.87
C MET A 140 6.29 -3.55 -9.12
N ASN A 141 6.73 -4.81 -9.00
CA ASN A 141 8.12 -5.20 -9.17
C ASN A 141 8.28 -6.32 -10.20
N TYR A 142 9.36 -6.21 -10.97
CA TYR A 142 9.91 -7.26 -11.81
C TYR A 142 11.24 -7.72 -11.22
N HIS A 143 11.43 -9.02 -11.07
CA HIS A 143 12.60 -9.63 -10.45
C HIS A 143 13.43 -10.34 -11.50
N ILE A 144 14.70 -9.97 -11.60
CA ILE A 144 15.68 -10.63 -12.46
C ILE A 144 16.64 -11.42 -11.58
N GLU A 145 16.68 -12.73 -11.78
CA GLU A 145 17.68 -13.57 -11.14
C GLU A 145 19.05 -13.44 -11.83
N ILE A 146 20.09 -13.25 -11.02
CA ILE A 146 21.48 -13.23 -11.45
C ILE A 146 22.17 -14.41 -10.78
N GLN A 147 22.68 -15.35 -11.58
CA GLN A 147 23.34 -16.55 -11.09
C GLN A 147 24.85 -16.43 -11.28
N PHE A 148 25.60 -16.62 -10.19
CA PHE A 148 27.06 -16.59 -10.17
C PHE A 148 27.63 -18.00 -10.36
N GLU A 149 28.85 -18.09 -10.88
CA GLU A 149 29.55 -19.37 -11.10
C GLU A 149 29.82 -20.16 -9.82
N ASP A 150 29.87 -19.48 -8.66
CA ASP A 150 30.01 -20.11 -7.34
C ASP A 150 28.69 -20.70 -6.79
N GLY A 151 27.62 -20.69 -7.59
CA GLY A 151 26.31 -21.25 -7.26
C GLY A 151 25.41 -20.32 -6.45
N VAL A 152 25.85 -19.11 -6.10
CA VAL A 152 25.00 -18.12 -5.42
C VAL A 152 24.11 -17.41 -6.44
N SER A 153 22.88 -17.08 -6.01
CA SER A 153 21.94 -16.28 -6.80
C SER A 153 21.60 -14.98 -6.08
N TRP A 154 21.56 -13.87 -6.84
CA TRP A 154 21.03 -12.58 -6.42
C TRP A 154 19.75 -12.25 -7.20
N LEU A 155 19.00 -11.27 -6.71
CA LEU A 155 17.86 -10.68 -7.39
C LEU A 155 18.14 -9.20 -7.67
N ALA A 156 17.94 -8.79 -8.92
CA ALA A 156 17.71 -7.39 -9.25
C ALA A 156 16.21 -7.13 -9.28
N ARG A 157 15.71 -6.39 -8.29
CA ARG A 157 14.32 -5.95 -8.17
C ARG A 157 14.16 -4.61 -8.89
N ILE A 158 13.29 -4.57 -9.89
CA ILE A 158 13.11 -3.43 -10.80
C ILE A 158 11.67 -2.95 -10.70
N ARG A 159 11.48 -1.65 -10.57
CA ARG A 159 10.14 -1.05 -10.49
C ARG A 159 9.45 -1.06 -11.84
N ARG A 160 8.22 -1.58 -11.84
CA ARG A 160 7.27 -1.49 -12.95
C ARG A 160 6.74 -0.07 -13.08
N PHE A 161 6.26 0.28 -14.28
CA PHE A 161 5.68 1.60 -14.54
C PHE A 161 4.45 1.50 -15.43
N ASN A 162 3.30 1.82 -14.86
CA ASN A 162 1.98 1.92 -15.49
C ASN A 162 1.09 2.86 -14.64
N ALA A 163 -0.18 3.05 -15.02
CA ALA A 163 -1.15 3.91 -14.33
C ALA A 163 -1.36 3.63 -12.82
N MET A 164 -0.93 2.48 -12.28
CA MET A 164 -0.98 2.22 -10.83
C MET A 164 0.30 2.67 -10.10
N SER A 165 1.27 3.22 -10.82
CA SER A 165 2.52 3.68 -10.24
C SER A 165 2.31 5.04 -9.57
N PRO A 166 2.82 5.25 -8.35
CA PRO A 166 2.80 6.59 -7.76
C PRO A 166 3.67 7.55 -8.59
N PRO A 167 3.49 8.88 -8.41
CA PRO A 167 4.32 9.87 -9.07
C PRO A 167 5.81 9.63 -8.80
N PRO A 168 6.72 10.08 -9.69
CA PRO A 168 8.13 9.70 -9.64
C PRO A 168 8.86 10.03 -8.34
N ASP A 169 8.52 11.14 -7.69
CA ASP A 169 9.11 11.54 -6.41
C ASP A 169 8.68 10.63 -5.25
N LEU A 170 7.39 10.32 -5.14
CA LEU A 170 6.86 9.38 -4.16
C LEU A 170 7.39 7.96 -4.41
N ARG A 171 7.43 7.51 -5.67
CA ARG A 171 7.99 6.19 -6.02
C ARG A 171 9.44 6.05 -5.54
N ARG A 172 10.27 7.07 -5.78
CA ARG A 172 11.66 7.10 -5.30
C ARG A 172 11.74 7.12 -3.79
N TYR A 173 10.86 7.86 -3.11
CA TYR A 173 10.78 7.87 -1.65
C TYR A 173 10.44 6.50 -1.06
N ILE A 174 9.47 5.79 -1.64
CA ILE A 174 9.10 4.41 -1.24
C ILE A 174 10.26 3.45 -1.43
N MET A 175 10.92 3.50 -2.58
CA MET A 175 12.05 2.63 -2.87
C MET A 175 13.25 2.92 -1.94
N ARG A 176 13.52 4.19 -1.65
CA ARG A 176 14.53 4.60 -0.67
C ARG A 176 14.21 4.07 0.73
N SER A 177 12.93 4.11 1.10
CA SER A 177 12.46 3.59 2.37
C SER A 177 12.60 2.08 2.51
N GLU A 178 12.31 1.33 1.44
CA GLU A 178 12.54 -0.11 1.37
C GLU A 178 14.02 -0.45 1.58
N VAL A 179 14.93 0.23 0.88
CA VAL A 179 16.39 0.03 1.04
C VAL A 179 16.82 0.32 2.47
N ALA A 180 16.39 1.44 3.06
CA ALA A 180 16.71 1.79 4.44
C ALA A 180 16.21 0.72 5.43
N THR A 181 15.02 0.18 5.18
CA THR A 181 14.41 -0.87 6.01
C THR A 181 15.19 -2.19 5.92
N LEU A 182 15.55 -2.65 4.72
CA LEU A 182 16.35 -3.86 4.53
C LEU A 182 17.76 -3.72 5.16
N GLN A 183 18.37 -2.54 5.05
CA GLN A 183 19.66 -2.27 5.68
C GLN A 183 19.56 -2.25 7.22
N PHE A 184 18.47 -1.71 7.79
CA PHE A 184 18.20 -1.81 9.21
C PHE A 184 18.02 -3.28 9.65
N LEU A 185 17.21 -4.06 8.93
CA LEU A 185 16.93 -5.47 9.25
C LEU A 185 18.17 -6.36 9.20
N SER A 186 19.16 -6.02 8.37
CA SER A 186 20.45 -6.70 8.35
C SER A 186 21.17 -6.69 9.71
N LYS A 187 20.78 -5.78 10.62
CA LYS A 187 21.28 -5.65 12.00
C LYS A 187 20.45 -6.44 13.03
N THR A 188 19.28 -6.97 12.68
CA THR A 188 18.27 -7.46 13.65
C THR A 188 18.10 -8.99 13.71
N ASN A 189 18.93 -9.78 13.00
CA ASN A 189 18.81 -11.25 12.88
C ASN A 189 17.41 -11.73 12.41
N VAL A 190 16.67 -10.86 11.73
CA VAL A 190 15.43 -11.21 11.04
C VAL A 190 15.83 -11.76 9.68
N PRO A 191 15.23 -12.87 9.20
CA PRO A 191 15.55 -13.40 7.89
C PRO A 191 14.98 -12.47 6.82
N SER A 192 15.79 -11.53 6.32
CA SER A 192 15.43 -10.55 5.29
C SER A 192 16.53 -10.47 4.24
N PRO A 193 16.22 -10.11 2.98
CA PRO A 193 17.24 -10.00 1.94
C PRO A 193 18.30 -8.96 2.28
N ARG A 194 19.58 -9.32 2.14
CA ARG A 194 20.66 -8.33 2.18
C ARG A 194 20.70 -7.51 0.89
N VAL A 195 20.77 -6.19 1.02
CA VAL A 195 20.98 -5.28 -0.12
C VAL A 195 22.48 -5.19 -0.45
N PHE A 196 22.81 -5.33 -1.72
CA PHE A 196 24.18 -5.18 -2.24
C PHE A 196 24.41 -3.83 -2.92
N ASP A 197 23.42 -3.33 -3.65
CA ASP A 197 23.50 -2.07 -4.40
C ASP A 197 22.10 -1.59 -4.79
N TYR A 198 21.96 -0.32 -5.15
CA TYR A 198 20.68 0.25 -5.59
C TYR A 198 20.89 1.53 -6.41
N SER A 199 19.92 1.85 -7.26
CA SER A 199 19.81 3.15 -7.92
C SER A 199 18.37 3.64 -7.88
N PHE A 200 18.18 4.87 -7.42
CA PHE A 200 16.89 5.57 -7.47
C PHE A 200 16.71 6.39 -8.76
N GLU A 201 17.69 6.34 -9.68
CA GLU A 201 17.72 7.11 -10.90
C GLU A 201 17.69 6.21 -12.14
N THR A 202 16.90 6.63 -13.13
CA THR A 202 16.82 5.98 -14.45
C THR A 202 18.01 6.31 -15.35
N ALA A 203 18.80 7.34 -15.02
CA ALA A 203 20.02 7.72 -15.73
C ALA A 203 21.24 6.86 -15.34
N SER A 204 21.06 5.83 -14.51
CA SER A 204 22.12 4.89 -14.17
C SER A 204 22.61 4.12 -15.39
N ALA A 205 23.82 3.53 -15.32
CA ALA A 205 24.36 2.70 -16.40
C ALA A 205 23.46 1.50 -16.77
N ILE A 206 22.59 1.07 -15.84
CA ILE A 206 21.63 -0.02 -15.99
C ILE A 206 20.34 0.46 -16.67
N GLY A 207 20.05 1.77 -16.65
CA GLY A 207 18.94 2.41 -17.37
C GLY A 207 17.59 2.41 -16.63
N VAL A 208 17.54 1.84 -15.42
CA VAL A 208 16.31 1.74 -14.61
C VAL A 208 16.60 1.93 -13.11
N GLU A 209 15.53 2.21 -12.36
CA GLU A 209 15.52 2.14 -10.89
C GLU A 209 15.60 0.65 -10.47
N TYR A 210 16.59 0.29 -9.64
CA TYR A 210 16.79 -1.10 -9.19
C TYR A 210 17.27 -1.22 -7.73
N ILE A 211 16.98 -2.35 -7.12
CA ILE A 211 17.63 -2.85 -5.89
C ILE A 211 18.28 -4.18 -6.24
N LEU A 212 19.59 -4.29 -6.06
CA LEU A 212 20.33 -5.53 -6.17
C LEU A 212 20.46 -6.14 -4.76
N MET A 213 19.89 -7.32 -4.57
CA MET A 213 19.75 -7.93 -3.25
C MET A 213 19.88 -9.46 -3.28
N GLU A 214 19.99 -10.05 -2.10
CA GLU A 214 20.04 -11.49 -1.91
C GLU A 214 18.76 -12.20 -2.35
N LYS A 215 18.91 -13.36 -3.02
CA LYS A 215 17.80 -14.29 -3.25
C LYS A 215 17.68 -15.23 -2.05
N LEU A 216 16.64 -15.08 -1.24
CA LEU A 216 16.39 -15.98 -0.12
C LEU A 216 15.83 -17.33 -0.61
N PRO A 217 16.12 -18.44 0.09
CA PRO A 217 15.56 -19.75 -0.24
C PRO A 217 14.10 -19.88 0.21
N GLY A 218 13.43 -20.92 -0.25
CA GLY A 218 12.04 -21.24 0.11
C GLY A 218 11.01 -20.79 -0.93
N LYS A 219 9.73 -20.99 -0.59
CA LYS A 219 8.57 -20.67 -1.44
C LYS A 219 7.61 -19.76 -0.66
N SER A 220 6.90 -18.88 -1.36
CA SER A 220 5.86 -18.04 -0.75
C SER A 220 4.81 -18.91 -0.06
N LEU A 221 4.49 -18.53 1.17
CA LEU A 221 3.52 -19.23 2.01
C LEU A 221 2.12 -19.16 1.41
N GLN A 222 1.48 -20.32 1.29
CA GLN A 222 0.09 -20.46 0.89
C GLN A 222 -0.75 -21.01 2.04
N TRP A 223 -1.39 -20.12 2.80
CA TRP A 223 -2.22 -20.49 3.96
C TRP A 223 -3.34 -21.49 3.65
N SER A 224 -3.82 -21.54 2.41
CA SER A 224 -4.82 -22.52 1.97
C SER A 224 -4.31 -23.95 1.99
N LEU A 225 -3.01 -24.17 1.85
CA LEU A 225 -2.38 -25.49 1.74
C LEU A 225 -1.81 -26.00 3.08
N THR A 226 -1.76 -25.16 4.10
CA THR A 226 -1.19 -25.50 5.42
C THR A 226 -2.17 -26.27 6.31
N THR A 227 -1.68 -27.27 7.05
CA THR A 227 -2.41 -27.91 8.17
C THR A 227 -2.47 -27.00 9.41
N PRO A 228 -3.35 -27.25 10.38
CA PRO A 228 -3.39 -26.50 11.64
C PRO A 228 -2.05 -26.47 12.40
N GLU A 229 -1.31 -27.58 12.41
CA GLU A 229 -0.01 -27.71 13.07
C GLU A 229 1.05 -26.86 12.37
N GLN A 230 1.07 -26.88 11.04
CA GLN A 230 1.95 -26.02 10.23
C GLN A 230 1.64 -24.54 10.46
N ARG A 231 0.35 -24.15 10.50
CA ARG A 231 -0.06 -22.78 10.82
C ARG A 231 0.42 -22.36 12.20
N LYS A 232 0.27 -23.22 13.21
CA LYS A 232 0.75 -22.96 14.56
C LYS A 232 2.27 -22.76 14.58
N LYS A 233 3.03 -23.60 13.88
CA LYS A 233 4.48 -23.50 13.73
C LYS A 233 4.90 -22.17 13.09
N ILE A 234 4.24 -21.77 12.00
CA ILE A 234 4.52 -20.50 11.30
C ILE A 234 4.21 -19.30 12.20
N ILE A 235 3.04 -19.28 12.83
CA ILE A 235 2.62 -18.19 13.71
C ILE A 235 3.58 -18.05 14.90
N SER A 236 4.08 -19.16 15.45
CA SER A 236 5.10 -19.13 16.51
C SER A 236 6.38 -18.46 16.03
N GLN A 237 6.90 -18.82 14.85
CA GLN A 237 8.12 -18.22 14.29
C GLN A 237 7.93 -16.73 13.96
N LEU A 238 6.76 -16.32 13.47
CA LEU A 238 6.43 -14.91 13.27
C LEU A 238 6.41 -14.13 14.59
N ALA A 239 5.89 -14.74 15.67
CA ALA A 239 5.93 -14.13 16.99
C ALA A 239 7.37 -13.92 17.46
N ASP A 240 8.26 -14.90 17.25
CA ASP A 240 9.69 -14.78 17.55
C ASP A 240 10.36 -13.65 16.75
N ILE A 241 10.02 -13.50 15.47
CA ILE A 241 10.49 -12.38 14.62
C ILE A 241 10.03 -11.03 15.20
N TYR A 242 8.75 -10.89 15.56
CA TYR A 242 8.26 -9.64 16.14
C TYR A 242 8.86 -9.33 17.52
N ILE A 243 9.17 -10.36 18.32
CA ILE A 243 9.89 -10.18 19.59
C ILE A 243 11.29 -9.64 19.34
N LYS A 244 12.02 -10.15 18.33
CA LYS A 244 13.34 -9.62 17.93
C LYS A 244 13.25 -8.17 17.49
N LEU A 245 12.30 -7.83 16.62
CA LEU A 245 12.10 -6.44 16.16
C LEU A 245 11.76 -5.49 17.31
N LYS A 246 11.08 -5.98 18.34
CA LYS A 246 10.77 -5.20 19.55
C LYS A 246 12.04 -4.78 20.33
N ALA A 247 13.17 -5.44 20.14
CA ALA A 247 14.43 -5.04 20.77
C ALA A 247 15.00 -3.72 20.21
N PHE A 248 14.44 -3.20 19.11
CA PHE A 248 14.89 -1.99 18.43
C PHE A 248 13.76 -0.94 18.40
N PRO A 249 13.57 -0.19 19.50
CA PRO A 249 12.54 0.84 19.58
C PRO A 249 12.91 2.09 18.78
N PHE A 250 11.88 2.80 18.31
CA PHE A 250 11.96 4.11 17.68
C PHE A 250 11.12 5.13 18.45
N ASP A 251 11.53 6.39 18.40
CA ASP A 251 10.83 7.49 19.07
C ASP A 251 9.64 8.03 18.26
N PHE A 252 9.61 7.76 16.96
CA PHE A 252 8.58 8.25 16.05
C PHE A 252 7.94 7.12 15.25
N MET A 253 6.70 7.36 14.82
CA MET A 253 5.95 6.52 13.90
C MET A 253 6.08 7.07 12.48
N GLY A 254 6.67 6.27 11.60
CA GLY A 254 6.86 6.64 10.20
C GLY A 254 7.53 5.51 9.44
N SER A 255 8.38 5.87 8.48
CA SER A 255 9.15 4.92 7.69
C SER A 255 10.65 5.25 7.81
N LEU A 256 11.49 4.22 7.85
CA LEU A 256 12.93 4.42 7.67
C LEU A 256 13.13 4.95 6.26
N ASP A 257 13.83 6.07 6.09
CA ASP A 257 13.87 6.76 4.79
C ASP A 257 15.27 7.18 4.35
N GLN A 258 16.30 6.93 5.15
CA GLN A 258 17.68 7.28 4.85
C GLN A 258 18.58 6.02 4.92
N PRO A 259 18.93 5.44 3.76
CA PRO A 259 19.83 4.30 3.68
C PRO A 259 21.11 4.51 4.49
N GLY A 260 21.52 3.49 5.24
CA GLY A 260 22.69 3.50 6.13
C GLY A 260 22.44 4.08 7.52
N THR A 261 21.28 4.67 7.77
CA THR A 261 20.90 5.25 9.06
C THR A 261 19.64 4.58 9.63
N ASP A 262 19.34 4.87 10.90
CA ASP A 262 18.11 4.44 11.56
C ASP A 262 17.09 5.60 11.67
N HIS A 263 17.23 6.63 10.81
CA HIS A 263 16.36 7.80 10.78
C HIS A 263 14.94 7.45 10.34
N VAL A 264 13.95 7.93 11.10
CA VAL A 264 12.52 7.75 10.82
C VAL A 264 11.95 9.04 10.24
N GLY A 265 11.61 9.00 8.96
CA GLY A 265 10.93 10.08 8.25
C GLY A 265 9.42 9.87 8.13
N PRO A 266 8.75 10.73 7.33
CA PRO A 266 7.33 10.60 7.02
C PRO A 266 6.96 9.22 6.44
N SER A 267 5.68 8.88 6.47
CA SER A 267 5.19 7.60 5.98
C SER A 267 5.44 7.47 4.47
N ALA A 268 6.18 6.43 4.07
CA ALA A 268 6.43 6.12 2.66
C ALA A 268 5.22 5.38 2.07
N ARG A 269 4.06 6.07 1.98
CA ARG A 269 2.76 5.52 1.55
C ARG A 269 1.92 6.48 0.71
N GLU A 270 1.39 6.01 -0.41
CA GLU A 270 0.51 6.80 -1.29
C GLU A 270 -0.76 7.25 -0.56
N SER A 271 -1.37 6.37 0.23
CA SER A 271 -2.57 6.69 1.01
C SER A 271 -2.31 7.67 2.16
N LEU A 272 -1.05 7.97 2.47
CA LEU A 272 -0.62 8.92 3.50
C LEU A 272 0.24 10.04 2.90
N THR A 273 0.09 10.30 1.60
CA THR A 273 0.83 11.35 0.91
C THR A 273 -0.15 12.27 0.22
N ASP A 274 -0.08 13.56 0.54
CA ASP A 274 -0.81 14.58 -0.18
C ASP A 274 0.05 15.20 -1.29
N TYR A 275 -0.60 15.85 -2.23
CA TYR A 275 0.01 16.74 -3.21
C TYR A 275 -0.68 18.10 -3.13
N VAL A 276 0.10 19.13 -2.84
CA VAL A 276 -0.35 20.52 -2.76
C VAL A 276 0.61 21.32 -3.63
N ASP A 277 0.09 22.12 -4.56
CA ASP A 277 0.88 22.91 -5.51
C ASP A 277 1.98 22.09 -6.25
N SER A 278 1.65 20.84 -6.62
CA SER A 278 2.57 19.86 -7.23
C SER A 278 3.78 19.46 -6.38
N GLN A 279 3.72 19.69 -5.08
CA GLN A 279 4.71 19.21 -4.13
C GLN A 279 4.17 18.04 -3.32
N MET A 280 4.99 17.01 -3.16
CA MET A 280 4.68 15.84 -2.35
C MET A 280 4.76 16.20 -0.85
N HIS A 281 3.67 15.95 -0.12
CA HIS A 281 3.55 16.14 1.32
C HIS A 281 3.20 14.80 2.01
N PRO A 282 4.18 13.92 2.26
CA PRO A 282 3.95 12.70 3.00
C PRO A 282 3.67 13.02 4.47
N LEU A 283 2.72 12.32 5.10
CA LEU A 283 2.36 12.57 6.49
C LEU A 283 3.34 11.92 7.48
N GLY A 284 3.61 12.64 8.57
CA GLY A 284 4.49 12.22 9.65
C GLY A 284 5.91 12.79 9.51
N PRO A 285 6.92 12.24 10.22
CA PRO A 285 6.76 11.18 11.22
C PRO A 285 5.91 11.67 12.40
N PHE A 286 5.26 10.76 13.11
CA PHE A 286 4.32 11.09 14.19
C PHE A 286 4.88 10.75 15.57
N THR A 287 4.53 11.54 16.57
CA THR A 287 4.95 11.31 17.96
C THR A 287 4.00 10.37 18.71
N SER A 288 2.78 10.19 18.20
CA SER A 288 1.76 9.37 18.83
C SER A 288 0.85 8.70 17.80
N ARG A 289 0.27 7.56 18.20
CA ARG A 289 -0.77 6.87 17.41
C ARG A 289 -1.99 7.77 17.17
N LYS A 290 -2.34 8.63 18.13
CA LYS A 290 -3.49 9.53 18.04
C LYS A 290 -3.29 10.55 16.91
N GLU A 291 -2.09 11.15 16.85
CA GLU A 291 -1.70 12.07 15.79
C GLU A 291 -1.79 11.41 14.41
N TYR A 292 -1.21 10.20 14.25
CA TYR A 292 -1.31 9.41 13.02
C TYR A 292 -2.77 9.19 12.57
N ILE A 293 -3.65 8.76 13.49
CA ILE A 293 -5.06 8.49 13.15
C ILE A 293 -5.77 9.78 12.73
N ILE A 294 -5.59 10.87 13.47
CA ILE A 294 -6.21 12.17 13.18
C ILE A 294 -5.75 12.67 11.82
N SER A 295 -4.44 12.74 11.57
CA SER A 295 -3.89 13.24 10.30
C SER A 295 -4.30 12.37 9.11
N SER A 296 -4.35 11.05 9.28
CA SER A 296 -4.81 10.13 8.22
C SER A 296 -6.30 10.33 7.87
N ILE A 297 -7.16 10.54 8.87
CA ILE A 297 -8.58 10.80 8.65
C ILE A 297 -8.77 12.18 8.00
N GLN A 298 -8.05 13.20 8.48
CA GLN A 298 -8.10 14.56 7.92
C GLN A 298 -7.69 14.58 6.44
N LEU A 299 -6.55 13.96 6.10
CA LEU A 299 -6.14 13.82 4.70
C LEU A 299 -7.23 13.13 3.87
N THR A 300 -7.86 12.07 4.40
CA THR A 300 -8.93 11.38 3.69
C THR A 300 -10.14 12.29 3.46
N LEU A 301 -10.53 13.12 4.44
CA LEU A 301 -11.59 14.12 4.28
C LEU A 301 -11.23 15.13 3.18
N ASP A 302 -10.00 15.63 3.16
CA ASP A 302 -9.52 16.58 2.15
C ASP A 302 -9.51 15.96 0.74
N LEU A 303 -9.14 14.68 0.61
CA LEU A 303 -9.20 13.95 -0.65
C LEU A 303 -10.63 13.70 -1.12
N ILE A 304 -11.58 13.46 -0.20
CA ILE A 304 -13.01 13.33 -0.53
C ILE A 304 -13.54 14.67 -1.04
N ILE A 305 -13.25 15.79 -0.36
CA ILE A 305 -13.68 17.13 -0.78
C ILE A 305 -13.16 17.46 -2.18
N ARG A 306 -11.89 17.12 -2.47
CA ARG A 306 -11.28 17.31 -3.79
C ARG A 306 -11.82 16.36 -4.86
N GLY A 307 -12.53 15.29 -4.48
CA GLY A 307 -12.97 14.25 -5.42
C GLY A 307 -11.85 13.29 -5.86
N GLU A 308 -10.73 13.28 -5.12
CA GLU A 308 -9.63 12.32 -5.29
C GLU A 308 -9.93 10.97 -4.61
N ALA A 309 -10.86 10.92 -3.65
CA ALA A 309 -11.25 9.70 -2.95
C ALA A 309 -12.78 9.57 -2.84
N TYR A 310 -13.28 8.33 -2.87
CA TYR A 310 -14.71 8.00 -2.70
C TYR A 310 -15.66 8.81 -3.59
N ALA A 311 -15.25 9.16 -4.81
CA ALA A 311 -15.96 10.15 -5.60
C ALA A 311 -17.39 9.72 -6.03
N ASP A 312 -17.70 8.43 -6.00
CA ASP A 312 -19.03 7.86 -6.23
C ASP A 312 -19.92 7.86 -4.97
N ARG A 313 -19.34 8.00 -3.78
CA ARG A 313 -20.03 7.96 -2.47
C ARG A 313 -19.48 9.02 -1.51
N ALA A 314 -19.20 10.22 -2.02
CA ALA A 314 -18.47 11.25 -1.29
C ALA A 314 -19.16 11.65 0.01
N ILE A 315 -20.49 11.80 0.00
CA ILE A 315 -21.26 12.21 1.20
C ILE A 315 -21.17 11.14 2.30
N ASP A 316 -21.44 9.88 1.96
CA ASP A 316 -21.41 8.78 2.93
C ASP A 316 -19.99 8.62 3.51
N ALA A 317 -18.98 8.62 2.63
CA ALA A 317 -17.60 8.52 3.04
C ALA A 317 -17.21 9.70 3.95
N PHE A 318 -17.60 10.93 3.59
CA PHE A 318 -17.31 12.12 4.39
C PHE A 318 -17.91 12.02 5.79
N LEU A 319 -19.19 11.69 5.89
CA LEU A 319 -19.89 11.54 7.18
C LEU A 319 -19.27 10.44 8.05
N ILE A 320 -18.89 9.30 7.45
CA ILE A 320 -18.18 8.23 8.15
C ILE A 320 -16.86 8.74 8.70
N HIS A 321 -16.06 9.44 7.90
CA HIS A 321 -14.75 9.94 8.34
C HIS A 321 -14.86 11.05 9.39
N CYS A 322 -15.88 11.92 9.33
CA CYS A 322 -16.19 12.87 10.40
C CYS A 322 -16.55 12.14 11.71
N PHE A 323 -17.44 11.15 11.65
CA PHE A 323 -17.78 10.33 12.81
C PHE A 323 -16.54 9.64 13.42
N LEU A 324 -15.68 9.10 12.56
CA LEU A 324 -14.43 8.47 12.99
C LEU A 324 -13.49 9.46 13.67
N LEU A 325 -13.38 10.69 13.14
CA LEU A 325 -12.59 11.77 13.73
C LEU A 325 -13.10 12.13 15.14
N ASP A 326 -14.41 12.31 15.30
CA ASP A 326 -15.05 12.57 16.60
C ASP A 326 -14.81 11.41 17.58
N ALA A 327 -14.86 10.18 17.08
CA ALA A 327 -14.65 8.96 17.87
C ALA A 327 -13.21 8.82 18.36
N VAL A 328 -12.20 9.40 17.70
CA VAL A 328 -10.79 9.31 18.15
C VAL A 328 -10.62 9.81 19.58
N SER A 329 -11.34 10.88 19.96
CA SER A 329 -11.32 11.44 21.31
C SER A 329 -11.82 10.47 22.39
N ARG A 330 -12.64 9.48 22.00
CA ARG A 330 -13.27 8.49 22.87
C ARG A 330 -12.46 7.20 22.98
N ILE A 331 -11.42 7.04 22.16
CA ILE A 331 -10.50 5.91 22.27
C ILE A 331 -9.59 6.18 23.47
N PRO A 332 -9.71 5.41 24.58
CA PRO A 332 -8.82 5.60 25.71
C PRO A 332 -7.37 5.43 25.23
N PRO A 333 -6.44 6.30 25.66
CA PRO A 333 -5.04 6.10 25.35
C PRO A 333 -4.67 4.71 25.85
N ALA A 334 -4.09 3.88 24.98
CA ALA A 334 -3.57 2.60 25.41
C ALA A 334 -2.62 2.87 26.58
N GLU A 335 -2.70 2.08 27.65
CA GLU A 335 -1.78 2.11 28.79
C GLU A 335 -0.37 1.62 28.37
N ALA A 336 0.20 2.27 27.36
CA ALA A 336 1.54 2.03 26.91
C ALA A 336 2.47 2.74 27.89
N LYS A 337 3.09 1.96 28.77
CA LYS A 337 4.17 2.42 29.66
C LYS A 337 5.35 3.09 28.92
N THR A 338 5.41 3.00 27.59
CA THR A 338 6.47 3.61 26.76
C THR A 338 5.90 4.21 25.46
N ASN A 339 6.33 5.43 25.12
CA ASN A 339 6.03 6.11 23.84
C ASN A 339 6.89 5.58 22.66
N GLN A 340 7.31 4.32 22.73
CA GLN A 340 8.21 3.72 21.75
C GLN A 340 7.44 2.94 20.67
N PHE A 341 7.88 3.10 19.44
CA PHE A 341 7.41 2.40 18.25
C PHE A 341 8.37 1.28 17.86
N TYR A 342 7.90 0.32 17.07
CA TYR A 342 8.72 -0.80 16.61
C TYR A 342 8.40 -1.08 15.15
N LEU A 343 9.39 -1.59 14.43
CA LEU A 343 9.21 -1.99 13.04
C LEU A 343 8.19 -3.13 12.96
N LYS A 344 7.22 -2.99 12.05
CA LYS A 344 6.23 -4.01 11.75
C LYS A 344 5.99 -4.08 10.26
N HIS A 345 6.00 -5.30 9.73
CA HIS A 345 5.62 -5.53 8.35
C HIS A 345 4.21 -4.98 8.03
N ALA A 346 4.12 -4.27 6.91
CA ALA A 346 2.90 -3.67 6.39
C ALA A 346 1.83 -4.66 5.95
N ASP A 347 2.29 -5.73 5.28
CA ASP A 347 1.47 -6.73 4.63
C ASP A 347 1.04 -7.83 5.61
N ASP A 348 -0.16 -8.35 5.43
CA ASP A 348 -0.75 -9.44 6.23
C ASP A 348 -1.36 -10.58 5.39
N LYS A 349 -1.12 -10.60 4.08
CA LYS A 349 -1.47 -11.70 3.17
C LYS A 349 -0.75 -12.99 3.52
N GLY A 350 0.53 -12.86 3.85
CA GLY A 350 1.49 -13.94 4.07
C GLY A 350 2.28 -14.38 2.83
N ASP A 351 1.97 -13.91 1.62
CA ASP A 351 2.74 -14.19 0.39
C ASP A 351 4.19 -13.63 0.44
N HIS A 352 4.40 -12.62 1.28
CA HIS A 352 5.70 -12.05 1.66
C HIS A 352 6.51 -12.92 2.64
N ILE A 353 5.97 -14.05 3.11
CA ILE A 353 6.68 -15.00 3.98
C ILE A 353 7.15 -16.17 3.12
N LEU A 354 8.45 -16.41 3.13
CA LEU A 354 9.07 -17.58 2.50
C LEU A 354 9.24 -18.70 3.53
N VAL A 355 8.87 -19.91 3.12
CA VAL A 355 9.01 -21.12 3.93
C VAL A 355 9.73 -22.24 3.17
N ASP A 356 10.46 -23.08 3.89
CA ASP A 356 10.97 -24.35 3.37
C ASP A 356 9.89 -25.45 3.38
N ASP A 357 10.25 -26.65 2.93
CA ASP A 357 9.31 -27.78 2.85
C ASP A 357 8.85 -28.28 4.25
N ASP A 358 9.57 -27.92 5.32
CA ASP A 358 9.22 -28.19 6.72
C ASP A 358 8.44 -27.04 7.38
N TYR A 359 8.08 -25.99 6.62
CA TYR A 359 7.42 -24.78 7.12
C TYR A 359 8.23 -23.98 8.15
N ASN A 360 9.56 -24.02 8.07
CA ASN A 360 10.43 -23.04 8.73
C ASN A 360 10.45 -21.74 7.91
N ILE A 361 10.40 -20.59 8.57
CA ILE A 361 10.49 -19.29 7.89
C ILE A 361 11.93 -19.07 7.44
N THR A 362 12.15 -19.03 6.13
CA THR A 362 13.45 -18.79 5.51
C THR A 362 13.66 -17.33 5.13
N GLY A 363 12.57 -16.56 5.04
CA GLY A 363 12.60 -15.16 4.62
C GLY A 363 11.32 -14.42 4.87
N VAL A 364 11.44 -13.15 5.21
CA VAL A 364 10.38 -12.15 5.12
C VAL A 364 10.85 -11.13 4.09
N ILE A 365 10.12 -11.02 2.99
CA ILE A 365 10.43 -10.15 1.85
C ILE A 365 9.37 -9.06 1.73
N ASP A 366 9.47 -8.23 0.69
CA ASP A 366 8.47 -7.19 0.38
C ASP A 366 8.23 -6.16 1.51
N TRP A 367 9.34 -5.70 2.09
CA TRP A 367 9.42 -4.58 3.06
C TRP A 367 9.16 -3.20 2.42
N GLU A 368 8.30 -3.19 1.41
CA GLU A 368 7.76 -1.97 0.85
C GLU A 368 6.62 -1.47 1.75
N TRP A 369 6.47 -0.16 1.85
CA TRP A 369 5.37 0.47 2.57
C TRP A 369 5.36 0.20 4.09
N ASP A 370 6.46 -0.22 4.71
CA ASP A 370 6.46 -0.56 6.13
C ASP A 370 6.03 0.59 7.04
N ILE A 371 5.18 0.24 8.00
CA ILE A 371 4.76 1.16 9.06
C ILE A 371 5.35 0.67 10.37
N GLN A 372 6.06 1.56 11.05
CA GLN A 372 6.36 1.35 12.46
C GLN A 372 5.08 1.50 13.29
N MET A 373 4.65 0.44 13.98
CA MET A 373 3.44 0.46 14.79
C MET A 373 3.76 0.20 16.26
N GLN A 374 3.24 1.07 17.12
CA GLN A 374 3.21 0.83 18.57
C GLN A 374 2.32 -0.38 18.86
N LYS A 375 2.78 -1.27 19.74
CA LYS A 375 2.11 -2.39 20.43
C LYS A 375 0.87 -3.05 19.77
N LEU A 376 1.00 -4.38 19.68
CA LEU A 376 0.00 -5.43 19.48
C LEU A 376 -1.33 -5.18 20.26
N GLN A 377 -2.25 -4.42 19.69
CA GLN A 377 -3.68 -4.50 19.95
C GLN A 377 -4.39 -4.32 18.60
N LEU A 378 -4.35 -5.39 17.81
CA LEU A 378 -4.77 -5.38 16.42
C LEU A 378 -6.12 -6.02 16.15
N SER A 379 -6.87 -6.38 17.20
CA SER A 379 -8.20 -6.98 17.02
C SER A 379 -9.30 -5.92 17.00
N ILE A 380 -9.39 -5.04 17.99
CA ILE A 380 -10.66 -4.32 18.24
C ILE A 380 -10.89 -3.15 17.26
N LEU A 381 -9.90 -2.28 17.00
CA LEU A 381 -10.14 -1.11 16.15
C LEU A 381 -10.28 -1.46 14.66
N ARG A 382 -9.51 -2.45 14.17
CA ARG A 382 -9.66 -2.96 12.79
C ARG A 382 -10.94 -3.78 12.62
N LEU A 383 -11.34 -4.61 13.60
CA LEU A 383 -12.66 -5.26 13.53
C LEU A 383 -13.79 -4.23 13.56
N CYS A 384 -13.75 -3.23 14.42
CA CYS A 384 -14.82 -2.23 14.49
C CYS A 384 -14.90 -1.38 13.20
N PHE A 385 -13.77 -0.96 12.62
CA PHE A 385 -13.74 -0.25 11.34
C PHE A 385 -14.29 -1.10 10.20
N SER A 386 -13.84 -2.35 10.10
CA SER A 386 -14.24 -3.24 9.01
C SER A 386 -15.64 -3.80 9.17
N LEU A 387 -16.11 -4.06 10.40
CA LEU A 387 -17.49 -4.47 10.67
C LEU A 387 -18.49 -3.34 10.47
N LEU A 388 -18.14 -2.08 10.76
CA LEU A 388 -19.02 -0.94 10.40
C LEU A 388 -19.11 -0.77 8.88
N LEU A 389 -17.97 -0.80 8.17
CA LEU A 389 -17.95 -0.69 6.71
C LEU A 389 -18.70 -1.85 6.02
N ILE A 390 -18.56 -3.09 6.52
CA ILE A 390 -19.27 -4.27 5.99
C ILE A 390 -20.77 -4.22 6.34
N SER A 391 -21.13 -3.78 7.55
CA SER A 391 -22.53 -3.68 7.98
C SER A 391 -23.30 -2.57 7.27
N MET A 392 -22.64 -1.49 6.83
CA MET A 392 -23.30 -0.38 6.13
C MET A 392 -23.29 -0.53 4.60
N MET A 393 -22.35 -1.31 4.03
CA MET A 393 -22.36 -1.66 2.60
C MET A 393 -23.22 -2.89 2.27
N GLY A 394 -23.78 -3.54 3.28
CA GLY A 394 -24.70 -4.68 3.14
C GLY A 394 -26.11 -4.29 2.70
N SER A 395 -26.27 -3.72 1.50
CA SER A 395 -27.52 -3.80 0.76
C SER A 395 -27.29 -4.62 -0.50
N THR A 396 -27.70 -5.89 -0.43
CA THR A 396 -27.61 -6.90 -1.48
C THR A 396 -28.34 -6.46 -2.75
N THR A 397 -27.63 -6.44 -3.89
CA THR A 397 -28.23 -6.75 -5.20
C THR A 397 -27.85 -8.19 -5.59
N PRO A 398 -28.77 -8.99 -6.16
CA PRO A 398 -28.48 -10.37 -6.51
C PRO A 398 -27.55 -10.39 -7.74
N GLY A 399 -26.31 -10.85 -7.56
CA GLY A 399 -25.35 -11.04 -8.66
C GLY A 399 -23.88 -10.78 -8.32
N GLY A 400 -23.56 -10.23 -7.14
CA GLY A 400 -22.18 -9.88 -6.77
C GLY A 400 -21.42 -10.96 -5.98
N MET A 401 -20.58 -11.74 -6.67
CA MET A 401 -19.36 -12.39 -6.12
C MET A 401 -18.27 -12.14 -7.18
N ASN A 402 -17.01 -11.80 -6.90
CA ASN A 402 -16.16 -11.94 -5.71
C ASN A 402 -15.16 -10.77 -5.64
N TRP A 403 -15.27 -9.96 -4.59
CA TRP A 403 -14.37 -8.84 -4.25
C TRP A 403 -12.94 -9.29 -3.85
N TYR A 404 -12.73 -10.59 -3.61
CA TYR A 404 -11.52 -11.18 -3.03
C TYR A 404 -10.26 -11.20 -3.93
N GLN A 405 -10.37 -10.97 -5.24
CA GLN A 405 -9.24 -11.13 -6.18
C GLN A 405 -8.47 -9.83 -6.51
N ARG A 406 -8.97 -8.66 -6.08
CA ARG A 406 -8.42 -7.36 -6.51
C ARG A 406 -7.52 -6.66 -5.48
N ASN A 407 -7.46 -7.13 -4.24
CA ASN A 407 -6.63 -6.54 -3.19
C ASN A 407 -6.25 -7.62 -2.19
N PRO A 408 -4.97 -8.02 -2.07
CA PRO A 408 -4.67 -9.07 -1.13
C PRO A 408 -4.49 -8.52 0.31
N LEU A 409 -4.48 -7.19 0.53
CA LEU A 409 -4.53 -6.60 1.87
C LEU A 409 -5.95 -6.70 2.48
N ARG A 410 -6.17 -7.72 3.33
CA ARG A 410 -7.25 -7.89 4.34
C ARG A 410 -8.68 -8.18 3.81
N ILE A 411 -9.53 -9.06 4.37
CA ILE A 411 -9.67 -9.73 5.68
C ILE A 411 -10.26 -11.13 5.41
N LYS A 412 -9.60 -12.21 5.81
CA LYS A 412 -10.30 -13.47 6.12
C LYS A 412 -10.63 -13.44 7.61
N VAL A 413 -11.90 -13.30 7.95
CA VAL A 413 -12.39 -13.52 9.31
C VAL A 413 -12.32 -15.02 9.55
N ILE A 414 -11.25 -15.51 10.19
CA ILE A 414 -11.30 -16.82 10.84
C ILE A 414 -12.00 -16.58 12.17
N LEU A 415 -13.31 -16.85 12.22
CA LEU A 415 -14.06 -16.97 13.45
C LEU A 415 -13.48 -18.15 14.25
N ILE A 416 -12.51 -17.90 15.13
CA ILE A 416 -12.20 -18.84 16.19
C ILE A 416 -13.24 -18.57 17.28
N SER A 417 -14.31 -19.36 17.27
CA SER A 417 -15.26 -19.42 18.38
C SER A 417 -14.55 -20.00 19.61
N PRO A 418 -14.51 -19.30 20.75
CA PRO A 418 -14.17 -19.93 22.02
C PRO A 418 -15.43 -20.63 22.52
N LYS A 419 -15.59 -21.92 22.20
CA LYS A 419 -16.41 -22.79 23.04
C LYS A 419 -15.57 -23.22 24.24
N LEU A 420 -15.87 -22.63 25.40
CA LEU A 420 -15.87 -23.36 26.66
C LEU A 420 -17.02 -24.37 26.65
#